data_AF-A0A1F8VL88-F1
#
_entry.id   AF-A0A1F8VL88-F1
#
_cell.length_a   1.000
_cell.length_b   1.000
_cell.length_c   1.000
_cell.angle_alpha   90.00
_cell.angle_beta   90.00
_cell.angle_gamma   90.00
#
_symmetry.space_group_name_H-M   'P 1'
#
loop_
_entity.id
_entity.type
_entity.pdbx_description
1 polymer ?
#
loop_
_entity_poly.entity_id
_entity_poly.type
_entity_poly.pdbx_seq_one_letter_code
_entity_poly.pdbx_strand_id
1 'polypeptide(L)'
;MDRLFVDIKFTSFTADAKLISIGLVDESGKHKFYAESSDTWESLDVSEFTQREVIPHLEGDASRIPVATLKKYLTAWIRGLRVPVMLATDSSQSDWPWIETLLKPHWPQNLARDPLLLTTDYLYEFEAFQTALEAAFASGLRRHHALDDALANRLAWYTSGGDIRDAGGLPMLKARKRKDAEEVQAGHRDPRSLLVVGKGDLKEASFTLNPKSEFKWNGGEW
;
A
#
# COMPACT_ATOMS: atom_id res chain seq x y z
N MET A 1 1.23 -9.70 -12.65
CA MET A 1 0.69 -9.68 -11.28
C MET A 1 -0.09 -8.41 -11.18
N ASP A 2 -1.37 -8.53 -10.88
CA ASP A 2 -2.30 -7.41 -10.97
C ASP A 2 -2.29 -6.64 -9.66
N ARG A 3 -2.60 -5.35 -9.71
CA ARG A 3 -2.60 -4.52 -8.51
C ARG A 3 -3.96 -4.52 -7.84
N LEU A 4 -3.91 -4.54 -6.52
CA LEU A 4 -5.05 -4.36 -5.64
C LEU A 4 -4.74 -3.18 -4.72
N PHE A 5 -5.27 -2.01 -5.06
CA PHE A 5 -5.08 -0.80 -4.28
C PHE A 5 -5.87 -0.90 -2.98
N VAL A 6 -5.24 -0.57 -1.86
CA VAL A 6 -5.83 -0.68 -0.53
C VAL A 6 -5.55 0.57 0.28
N ASP A 7 -6.53 0.94 1.10
CA ASP A 7 -6.39 1.92 2.18
C ASP A 7 -7.20 1.43 3.39
N ILE A 8 -6.72 1.75 4.59
CA ILE A 8 -7.32 1.33 5.86
C ILE A 8 -7.45 2.52 6.80
N LYS A 9 -8.63 2.66 7.41
CA LYS A 9 -8.87 3.63 8.49
C LYS A 9 -8.94 2.94 9.84
N PHE A 10 -8.37 3.59 10.83
CA PHE A 10 -8.28 3.09 12.20
C PHE A 10 -8.26 4.27 13.18
N THR A 11 -8.46 4.01 14.47
CA THR A 11 -8.75 5.04 15.48
C THR A 11 -7.57 5.97 15.80
N SER A 12 -6.34 5.45 15.81
CA SER A 12 -5.13 6.18 16.21
C SER A 12 -3.85 5.48 15.71
N PHE A 13 -2.69 6.12 15.80
CA PHE A 13 -1.38 5.50 15.54
C PHE A 13 -0.75 4.85 16.79
N THR A 14 -1.56 4.51 17.80
CA THR A 14 -1.08 3.89 19.05
C THR A 14 -1.17 2.37 18.98
N ALA A 15 -0.57 1.67 19.94
CA ALA A 15 -0.67 0.21 20.03
C ALA A 15 -2.12 -0.28 20.23
N ASP A 16 -2.99 0.55 20.80
CA ASP A 16 -4.40 0.27 21.04
C ASP A 16 -5.31 0.69 19.86
N ALA A 17 -4.72 0.94 18.69
CA ALA A 17 -5.46 1.27 17.48
C ALA A 17 -6.51 0.19 17.17
N LYS A 18 -7.70 0.64 16.78
CA LYS A 18 -8.83 -0.22 16.42
C LYS A 18 -9.21 0.03 14.97
N LEU A 19 -9.50 -1.05 14.24
CA LEU A 19 -9.92 -0.98 12.84
C LEU A 19 -11.24 -0.21 12.74
N ILE A 20 -11.34 0.72 11.79
CA ILE A 20 -12.59 1.40 11.46
C ILE A 20 -13.14 0.87 10.15
N SER A 21 -12.35 0.92 9.06
CA SER A 21 -12.79 0.48 7.73
C SER A 21 -11.63 0.07 6.85
N ILE A 22 -11.91 -0.73 5.83
CA ILE A 22 -10.96 -1.13 4.78
C ILE A 22 -11.62 -0.99 3.41
N GLY A 23 -10.89 -0.45 2.45
CA GLY A 23 -11.29 -0.34 1.05
C GLY A 23 -10.26 -0.95 0.14
N LEU A 24 -10.72 -1.72 -0.86
CA LEU A 24 -9.85 -2.25 -1.90
C LEU A 24 -10.47 -2.09 -3.28
N VAL A 25 -9.62 -1.86 -4.27
CA VAL A 25 -10.02 -1.82 -5.68
C VAL A 25 -8.94 -2.42 -6.59
N ASP A 26 -9.36 -3.22 -7.56
CA ASP A 26 -8.45 -3.81 -8.54
C ASP A 26 -7.96 -2.79 -9.58
N GLU A 27 -6.95 -3.16 -10.35
CA GLU A 27 -6.42 -2.31 -11.42
C GLU A 27 -7.47 -1.88 -12.46
N SER A 28 -8.49 -2.70 -12.73
CA SER A 28 -9.55 -2.33 -13.66
C SER A 28 -10.54 -1.31 -13.09
N GLY A 29 -10.61 -1.17 -11.76
CA GLY A 29 -11.58 -0.32 -11.08
C GLY A 29 -12.97 -0.95 -10.94
N LYS A 30 -13.17 -2.17 -11.43
CA LYS A 30 -14.47 -2.86 -11.46
C LYS A 30 -14.71 -3.68 -10.20
N HIS A 31 -13.67 -4.34 -9.69
CA HIS A 31 -13.78 -5.16 -8.50
C HIS A 31 -13.44 -4.28 -7.29
N LYS A 32 -14.47 -3.99 -6.48
CA LYS A 32 -14.36 -3.19 -5.28
C LYS A 32 -14.76 -4.01 -4.07
N PHE A 33 -14.08 -3.77 -2.96
CA PHE A 33 -14.43 -4.30 -1.66
C PHE A 33 -14.40 -3.15 -0.66
N TYR A 34 -15.45 -3.05 0.15
CA TYR A 34 -15.49 -2.10 1.25
C TYR A 34 -16.19 -2.74 2.44
N ALA A 35 -15.66 -2.48 3.63
CA ALA A 35 -16.28 -2.88 4.87
C ALA A 35 -15.85 -1.98 6.02
N GLU A 36 -16.74 -1.85 6.98
CA GLU A 36 -16.56 -1.13 8.24
C GLU A 36 -16.66 -2.11 9.39
N SER A 37 -15.80 -1.95 10.39
CA SER A 37 -15.89 -2.73 11.61
C SER A 37 -17.08 -2.26 12.45
N SER A 38 -17.90 -3.22 12.90
CA SER A 38 -19.01 -2.95 13.81
C SER A 38 -18.67 -3.16 15.30
N ASP A 39 -17.56 -3.83 15.62
CA ASP A 39 -17.33 -4.42 16.95
C ASP A 39 -15.93 -4.18 17.54
N THR A 40 -15.08 -3.38 16.89
CA THR A 40 -13.72 -3.09 17.42
C THR A 40 -13.57 -1.73 18.07
N TRP A 41 -14.44 -0.77 17.79
CA TRP A 41 -14.28 0.61 18.24
C TRP A 41 -15.61 1.25 18.64
N GLU A 42 -15.51 2.25 19.51
CA GLU A 42 -16.61 3.12 19.94
C GLU A 42 -16.18 4.60 19.85
N SER A 43 -17.13 5.52 20.02
CA SER A 43 -16.87 6.96 19.89
C SER A 43 -15.81 7.50 20.86
N LEU A 44 -15.53 6.82 21.97
CA LEU A 44 -14.48 7.20 22.91
C LEU A 44 -13.07 6.82 22.44
N ASP A 45 -12.95 5.93 21.45
CA ASP A 45 -11.66 5.49 20.93
C ASP A 45 -11.08 6.42 19.85
N VAL A 46 -11.91 7.27 19.25
CA VAL A 46 -11.53 8.07 18.07
C VAL A 46 -10.94 9.41 18.48
N SER A 47 -9.85 9.80 17.80
CA SER A 47 -9.30 11.15 17.92
C SER A 47 -10.27 12.20 17.37
N GLU A 48 -10.08 13.47 17.74
CA GLU A 48 -10.86 14.59 17.18
C GLU A 48 -10.77 14.63 15.64
N PHE A 49 -9.57 14.36 15.09
CA PHE A 49 -9.38 14.26 13.64
C PHE A 49 -10.23 13.15 13.05
N THR A 50 -10.15 11.94 13.59
CA THR A 50 -10.92 10.79 13.12
C THR A 50 -12.42 11.06 13.21
N GLN A 51 -12.88 11.66 14.30
CA GLN A 51 -14.28 12.02 14.51
C GLN A 51 -14.79 13.04 13.47
N ARG A 52 -13.95 13.97 13.03
CA ARG A 52 -14.31 15.01 12.07
C ARG A 52 -14.15 14.57 10.62
N GLU A 53 -13.09 13.84 10.30
CA GLU A 53 -12.66 13.59 8.93
C GLU A 53 -12.93 12.17 8.46
N VAL A 54 -13.06 11.18 9.35
CA VAL A 54 -13.27 9.76 8.96
C VAL A 54 -14.71 9.34 9.19
N ILE A 55 -15.20 9.52 10.44
CA ILE A 55 -16.51 9.00 10.85
C ILE A 55 -17.67 9.52 9.99
N PRO A 56 -17.73 10.81 9.59
CA PRO A 56 -18.83 11.31 8.76
C PRO A 56 -18.87 10.74 7.34
N HIS A 57 -17.80 10.07 6.90
CA HIS A 57 -17.70 9.53 5.55
C HIS A 57 -18.03 8.04 5.45
N LEU A 58 -18.22 7.35 6.58
CA LEU A 58 -18.65 5.96 6.62
C LEU A 58 -20.02 5.78 5.92
N GLU A 59 -20.19 4.65 5.23
CA GLU A 59 -21.44 4.25 4.59
C GLU A 59 -22.46 3.72 5.60
N GLY A 60 -22.00 3.07 6.68
CA GLY A 60 -22.90 2.47 7.67
C GLY A 60 -23.58 1.19 7.18
N ASP A 61 -24.77 0.92 7.71
CA ASP A 61 -25.71 -0.12 7.26
C ASP A 61 -25.06 -1.47 6.87
N ALA A 62 -25.17 -1.85 5.58
CA ALA A 62 -24.71 -3.13 5.06
C ALA A 62 -23.18 -3.28 5.03
N SER A 63 -22.45 -2.15 5.06
CA SER A 63 -21.00 -2.12 5.08
C SER A 63 -20.45 -2.40 6.50
N ARG A 64 -21.26 -2.20 7.55
CA ARG A 64 -20.88 -2.48 8.94
C ARG A 64 -21.03 -3.95 9.29
N ILE A 65 -19.90 -4.61 9.52
CA ILE A 65 -19.87 -6.04 9.87
C ILE A 65 -18.86 -6.33 10.99
N PRO A 66 -19.07 -7.41 11.77
CA PRO A 66 -18.09 -7.85 12.76
C PRO A 66 -16.75 -8.19 12.10
N VAL A 67 -15.63 -7.91 12.76
CA VAL A 67 -14.29 -8.17 12.18
C VAL A 67 -14.10 -9.64 11.83
N ALA A 68 -14.66 -10.56 12.62
CA ALA A 68 -14.63 -11.99 12.31
C ALA A 68 -15.28 -12.32 10.94
N THR A 69 -16.34 -11.61 10.57
CA THR A 69 -17.02 -11.73 9.27
C THR A 69 -16.19 -11.06 8.17
N LEU A 70 -15.66 -9.87 8.44
CA LEU A 70 -14.76 -9.14 7.53
C LEU A 70 -13.57 -10.01 7.09
N LYS A 71 -12.87 -10.66 8.03
CA LYS A 71 -11.74 -11.55 7.70
C LYS A 71 -12.12 -12.63 6.69
N LYS A 72 -13.29 -13.26 6.88
CA LYS A 72 -13.80 -14.31 5.98
C LYS A 72 -14.13 -13.74 4.60
N TYR A 73 -14.86 -12.64 4.55
CA TYR A 73 -15.30 -12.03 3.29
C TYR A 73 -14.14 -11.47 2.50
N LEU A 74 -13.22 -10.75 3.13
CA LEU A 74 -12.02 -10.24 2.48
C LEU A 74 -11.17 -11.38 1.89
N THR A 75 -10.93 -12.43 2.67
CA THR A 75 -10.16 -13.60 2.23
C THR A 75 -10.84 -14.28 1.03
N ALA A 76 -12.16 -14.49 1.09
CA ALA A 76 -12.93 -15.09 0.01
C ALA A 76 -12.94 -14.20 -1.25
N TRP A 77 -13.09 -12.90 -1.08
CA TRP A 77 -13.10 -11.92 -2.17
C TRP A 77 -11.75 -11.89 -2.91
N ILE A 78 -10.63 -11.82 -2.19
CA ILE A 78 -9.28 -11.85 -2.81
C ILE A 78 -9.05 -13.17 -3.56
N ARG A 79 -9.42 -14.32 -2.97
CA ARG A 79 -9.34 -15.63 -3.66
C ARG A 79 -10.22 -15.69 -4.90
N GLY A 80 -11.36 -15.00 -4.87
CA GLY A 80 -12.33 -14.91 -5.96
C GLY A 80 -11.81 -14.22 -7.22
N LEU A 81 -10.76 -13.39 -7.11
CA LEU A 81 -10.13 -12.72 -8.26
C LEU A 81 -9.45 -13.71 -9.23
N ARG A 82 -9.07 -14.91 -8.77
CA ARG A 82 -8.48 -16.01 -9.58
C ARG A 82 -7.24 -15.66 -10.40
N VAL A 83 -6.64 -14.50 -10.16
CA VAL A 83 -5.36 -14.06 -10.72
C VAL A 83 -4.38 -13.77 -9.58
N PRO A 84 -3.06 -13.88 -9.82
CA PRO A 84 -2.05 -13.41 -8.86
C PRO A 84 -2.15 -11.89 -8.68
N VAL A 85 -2.34 -11.45 -7.43
CA VAL A 85 -2.51 -10.04 -7.05
C VAL A 85 -1.48 -9.60 -6.02
N MET A 86 -1.10 -8.34 -6.09
CA MET A 86 -0.23 -7.66 -5.12
C MET A 86 -0.96 -6.44 -4.56
N LEU A 87 -0.94 -6.27 -3.24
CA LEU A 87 -1.50 -5.08 -2.61
C LEU A 87 -0.66 -3.86 -2.95
N ALA A 88 -1.31 -2.72 -3.18
CA ALA A 88 -0.69 -1.44 -3.44
C ALA A 88 -1.21 -0.42 -2.42
N THR A 89 -0.33 0.15 -1.61
CA THR A 89 -0.67 1.07 -0.50
C THR A 89 0.30 2.25 -0.47
N ASP A 90 -0.18 3.43 -0.11
CA ASP A 90 0.64 4.61 0.15
C ASP A 90 1.23 4.64 1.57
N SER A 91 0.75 3.80 2.48
CA SER A 91 1.29 3.72 3.85
C SER A 91 1.47 2.27 4.33
N SER A 92 2.50 1.59 3.80
CA SER A 92 2.80 0.21 4.22
C SER A 92 3.02 0.07 5.73
N GLN A 93 3.65 1.03 6.39
CA GLN A 93 3.89 0.99 7.83
C GLN A 93 2.59 1.02 8.65
N SER A 94 1.56 1.71 8.15
CA SER A 94 0.26 1.83 8.83
C SER A 94 -0.71 0.72 8.44
N ASP A 95 -0.81 0.39 7.15
CA ASP A 95 -1.81 -0.55 6.63
C ASP A 95 -1.39 -2.01 6.81
N TRP A 96 -0.10 -2.31 6.66
CA TRP A 96 0.36 -3.69 6.62
C TRP A 96 0.06 -4.49 7.90
N PRO A 97 0.22 -3.94 9.12
CA PRO A 97 -0.18 -4.62 10.35
C PRO A 97 -1.66 -5.05 10.35
N TRP A 98 -2.55 -4.24 9.76
CA TRP A 98 -3.96 -4.57 9.63
C TRP A 98 -4.21 -5.65 8.58
N ILE A 99 -3.52 -5.60 7.44
CA ILE A 99 -3.55 -6.68 6.44
C ILE A 99 -3.15 -8.01 7.06
N GLU A 100 -2.05 -8.04 7.83
CA GLU A 100 -1.64 -9.25 8.52
C GLU A 100 -2.69 -9.72 9.52
N THR A 101 -3.24 -8.81 10.32
CA THR A 101 -4.30 -9.11 11.30
C THR A 101 -5.56 -9.68 10.65
N LEU A 102 -5.94 -9.17 9.48
CA LEU A 102 -7.15 -9.57 8.77
C LEU A 102 -6.98 -10.88 7.99
N LEU A 103 -5.80 -11.15 7.44
CA LEU A 103 -5.56 -12.28 6.56
C LEU A 103 -4.85 -13.47 7.21
N LYS A 104 -4.13 -13.29 8.33
CA LYS A 104 -3.54 -14.42 9.06
C LYS A 104 -4.59 -15.11 9.94
N PRO A 105 -4.53 -16.46 10.08
CA PRO A 105 -3.55 -17.37 9.47
C PRO A 105 -3.89 -17.78 8.03
N HIS A 106 -5.04 -17.38 7.49
CA HIS A 106 -5.60 -17.89 6.24
C HIS A 106 -5.25 -17.07 4.98
N TRP A 107 -3.96 -16.76 4.80
CA TRP A 107 -3.49 -15.93 3.69
C TRP A 107 -3.97 -16.45 2.32
N PRO A 108 -4.58 -15.62 1.45
CA PRO A 108 -4.97 -16.02 0.10
C PRO A 108 -3.76 -16.50 -0.72
N GLN A 109 -3.85 -17.67 -1.35
CA GLN A 109 -2.72 -18.24 -2.12
C GLN A 109 -2.34 -17.38 -3.34
N ASN A 110 -3.29 -16.62 -3.88
CA ASN A 110 -3.07 -15.74 -5.02
C ASN A 110 -2.62 -14.32 -4.62
N LEU A 111 -2.33 -14.06 -3.33
CA LEU A 111 -1.90 -12.76 -2.85
C LEU A 111 -0.42 -12.76 -2.49
N ALA A 112 0.36 -11.85 -3.09
CA ALA A 112 1.76 -11.62 -2.71
C ALA A 112 1.93 -11.34 -1.22
N ARG A 113 3.09 -11.71 -0.67
CA ARG A 113 3.45 -11.47 0.72
C ARG A 113 4.02 -10.08 1.00
N ASP A 114 4.36 -9.33 -0.04
CA ASP A 114 4.91 -7.99 0.09
C ASP A 114 4.03 -7.01 -0.71
N PRO A 115 3.74 -5.81 -0.17
CA PRO A 115 3.00 -4.79 -0.89
C PRO A 115 3.90 -4.01 -1.85
N LEU A 116 3.28 -3.43 -2.88
CA LEU A 116 3.82 -2.31 -3.63
C LEU A 116 3.56 -1.02 -2.85
N LEU A 117 4.62 -0.27 -2.56
CA LEU A 117 4.51 1.04 -1.93
C LEU A 117 4.28 2.13 -2.98
N LEU A 118 3.26 2.94 -2.78
CA LEU A 118 2.85 4.04 -3.67
C LEU A 118 3.54 5.38 -3.33
N THR A 119 4.45 5.42 -2.35
CA THR A 119 5.09 6.67 -1.87
C THR A 119 6.54 6.85 -2.30
N THR A 120 7.06 8.02 -1.91
CA THR A 120 8.27 8.78 -2.27
C THR A 120 9.56 8.05 -2.64
N ASP A 121 9.74 6.79 -2.27
CA ASP A 121 10.97 6.06 -2.56
C ASP A 121 10.96 5.36 -3.93
N TYR A 122 9.78 5.18 -4.56
CA TYR A 122 9.64 4.32 -5.75
C TYR A 122 8.84 4.91 -6.92
N LEU A 123 8.30 6.13 -6.79
CA LEU A 123 7.64 6.83 -7.90
C LEU A 123 8.60 7.81 -8.59
N TYR A 124 8.71 7.71 -9.92
CA TYR A 124 9.52 8.61 -10.75
C TYR A 124 9.04 10.07 -10.71
N GLU A 125 7.73 10.27 -10.54
CA GLU A 125 7.07 11.58 -10.59
C GLU A 125 6.13 11.72 -9.39
N PHE A 126 6.69 11.73 -8.17
CA PHE A 126 5.88 11.91 -6.95
C PHE A 126 4.99 13.16 -7.02
N GLU A 127 5.48 14.26 -7.58
CA GLU A 127 4.68 15.47 -7.80
C GLU A 127 3.50 15.22 -8.76
N ALA A 128 3.70 14.44 -9.84
CA ALA A 128 2.62 14.09 -10.75
C ALA A 128 1.61 13.14 -10.10
N PHE A 129 2.07 12.20 -9.27
CA PHE A 129 1.20 11.34 -8.47
C PHE A 129 0.36 12.17 -7.50
N GLN A 130 0.98 13.07 -6.72
CA GLN A 130 0.25 13.94 -5.80
C GLN A 130 -0.74 14.83 -6.55
N THR A 131 -0.35 15.42 -7.68
CA THR A 131 -1.24 16.23 -8.51
C THR A 131 -2.44 15.41 -9.02
N ALA A 132 -2.21 14.18 -9.46
CA ALA A 132 -3.26 13.28 -9.91
C ALA A 132 -4.16 12.79 -8.76
N LEU A 133 -3.59 12.61 -7.57
CA LEU A 133 -4.32 12.27 -6.35
C LEU A 133 -5.28 13.40 -5.95
N GLU A 134 -4.79 14.64 -5.92
CA GLU A 134 -5.61 15.83 -5.68
C GLU A 134 -6.74 15.96 -6.71
N ALA A 135 -6.43 15.73 -7.99
CA ALA A 135 -7.42 15.74 -9.06
C ALA A 135 -8.49 14.63 -8.89
N ALA A 136 -8.10 13.45 -8.41
CA ALA A 136 -9.02 12.36 -8.12
C ALA A 136 -9.99 12.74 -6.99
N PHE A 137 -9.51 13.36 -5.92
CA PHE A 137 -10.40 13.86 -4.86
C PHE A 137 -11.30 15.00 -5.34
N ALA A 138 -10.78 15.92 -6.16
CA ALA A 138 -11.58 16.99 -6.77
C ALA A 138 -12.70 16.47 -7.69
N SER A 139 -12.64 15.21 -8.15
CA SER A 139 -13.69 14.57 -8.95
C SER A 139 -14.90 14.08 -8.15
N GLY A 140 -14.87 14.24 -6.81
CA GLY A 140 -15.97 13.87 -5.91
C GLY A 140 -15.71 12.64 -5.04
N LEU A 141 -14.48 12.09 -5.05
CA LEU A 141 -14.07 11.08 -4.10
C LEU A 141 -13.94 11.69 -2.69
N ARG A 142 -14.46 11.01 -1.68
CA ARG A 142 -14.36 11.44 -0.29
C ARG A 142 -12.97 11.13 0.23
N ARG A 143 -12.23 12.16 0.62
CA ARG A 143 -11.02 11.95 1.42
C ARG A 143 -11.36 11.21 2.69
N HIS A 144 -10.46 10.34 3.11
CA HIS A 144 -10.58 9.60 4.36
C HIS A 144 -11.69 8.54 4.40
N HIS A 145 -12.35 8.27 3.27
CA HIS A 145 -13.15 7.07 3.07
C HIS A 145 -12.29 5.99 2.44
N ALA A 146 -12.13 4.83 3.09
CA ALA A 146 -11.11 3.85 2.70
C ALA A 146 -11.19 3.38 1.24
N LEU A 147 -12.40 3.17 0.70
CA LEU A 147 -12.53 2.76 -0.71
C LEU A 147 -12.24 3.93 -1.66
N ASP A 148 -12.61 5.15 -1.29
CA ASP A 148 -12.41 6.32 -2.14
C ASP A 148 -10.93 6.71 -2.17
N ASP A 149 -10.22 6.58 -1.04
CA ASP A 149 -8.76 6.75 -0.96
C ASP A 149 -8.04 5.67 -1.79
N ALA A 150 -8.46 4.40 -1.72
CA ALA A 150 -7.91 3.34 -2.57
C ALA A 150 -8.17 3.60 -4.07
N LEU A 151 -9.34 4.14 -4.43
CA LEU A 151 -9.67 4.58 -5.79
C LEU A 151 -8.81 5.78 -6.23
N ALA A 152 -8.59 6.75 -5.35
CA ALA A 152 -7.75 7.90 -5.61
C ALA A 152 -6.30 7.46 -5.84
N ASN A 153 -5.76 6.58 -4.99
CA ASN A 153 -4.45 5.95 -5.14
C ASN A 153 -4.31 5.22 -6.48
N ARG A 154 -5.33 4.47 -6.89
CA ARG A 154 -5.37 3.81 -8.21
C ARG A 154 -5.30 4.81 -9.35
N LEU A 155 -6.15 5.84 -9.33
CA LEU A 155 -6.21 6.85 -10.38
C LEU A 155 -4.91 7.63 -10.47
N ALA A 156 -4.37 8.04 -9.32
CA ALA A 156 -3.10 8.74 -9.21
C ALA A 156 -1.96 7.90 -9.80
N TRP A 157 -1.86 6.63 -9.41
CA TRP A 157 -0.82 5.73 -9.90
C TRP A 157 -0.79 5.63 -11.42
N TYR A 158 -1.92 5.39 -12.08
CA TYR A 158 -1.95 5.24 -13.53
C TYR A 158 -1.80 6.57 -14.27
N THR A 159 -2.34 7.66 -13.71
CA THR A 159 -2.22 9.00 -14.31
C THR A 159 -0.77 9.49 -14.26
N SER A 160 -0.03 9.17 -13.20
CA SER A 160 1.38 9.52 -13.05
C SER A 160 2.34 8.54 -13.75
N GLY A 161 1.86 7.76 -14.73
CA GLY A 161 2.69 6.84 -15.51
C GLY A 161 3.15 5.58 -14.77
N GLY A 162 2.51 5.24 -13.65
CA GLY A 162 2.77 4.00 -12.97
C GLY A 162 2.37 2.80 -13.83
N ASP A 163 3.21 1.76 -13.83
CA ASP A 163 3.04 0.55 -14.65
C ASP A 163 3.13 0.74 -16.17
N ILE A 164 3.75 1.83 -16.65
CA ILE A 164 4.24 1.89 -18.04
C ILE A 164 5.24 0.74 -18.22
N ARG A 165 4.73 -0.40 -18.70
CA ARG A 165 5.49 -1.58 -19.10
C ARG A 165 6.07 -1.32 -20.50
N ASP A 166 7.05 -0.43 -20.61
CA ASP A 166 7.83 -0.29 -21.84
C ASP A 166 9.31 -0.07 -21.51
N ALA A 167 10.18 -0.58 -22.37
CA ALA A 167 11.61 -0.85 -22.24
C ALA A 167 12.56 0.23 -21.64
N GLY A 168 12.05 1.38 -21.17
CA GLY A 168 12.79 2.44 -20.51
C GLY A 168 12.99 2.27 -18.99
N GLY A 169 12.19 1.43 -18.32
CA GLY A 169 12.25 1.30 -16.85
C GLY A 169 13.58 0.80 -16.29
N LEU A 170 14.23 -0.16 -16.97
CA LEU A 170 15.52 -0.71 -16.52
C LEU A 170 16.70 0.25 -16.75
N PRO A 171 16.84 0.91 -17.92
CA PRO A 171 17.77 2.05 -18.08
C PRO A 171 17.55 3.17 -17.07
N MET A 172 16.29 3.49 -16.72
CA MET A 172 15.97 4.54 -15.77
C MET A 172 16.29 4.15 -14.32
N LEU A 173 16.07 2.89 -13.92
CA LEU A 173 16.53 2.35 -12.63
C LEU A 173 18.06 2.41 -12.51
N LYS A 174 18.79 2.15 -13.60
CA LYS A 174 20.25 2.30 -13.64
C LYS A 174 20.68 3.78 -13.52
N ALA A 175 19.97 4.70 -14.18
CA ALA A 175 20.22 6.13 -14.08
C ALA A 175 19.95 6.67 -12.68
N ARG A 176 18.88 6.21 -12.01
CA ARG A 176 18.57 6.57 -10.62
C ARG A 176 19.62 6.06 -9.63
N LYS A 177 20.03 4.79 -9.75
CA LYS A 177 21.13 4.23 -8.94
C LYS A 177 22.44 5.01 -9.11
N ARG A 178 22.70 5.54 -10.31
CA ARG A 178 23.85 6.43 -10.56
C ARG A 178 23.67 7.78 -9.87
N LYS A 179 22.51 8.42 -10.02
CA LYS A 179 22.21 9.72 -9.39
C LYS A 179 22.22 9.65 -7.86
N ASP A 180 21.65 8.60 -7.26
CA ASP A 180 21.67 8.41 -5.81
C ASP A 180 23.10 8.21 -5.28
N ALA A 181 23.97 7.51 -6.04
CA ALA A 181 25.38 7.38 -5.71
C ALA A 181 26.12 8.72 -5.81
N GLU A 182 25.82 9.54 -6.82
CA GLU A 182 26.38 10.90 -6.98
C GLU A 182 25.94 11.84 -5.84
N GLU A 183 24.68 11.79 -5.41
CA GLU A 183 24.15 12.58 -4.30
C GLU A 183 24.73 12.18 -2.94
N VAL A 184 24.93 10.88 -2.71
CA VAL A 184 25.65 10.38 -1.52
C VAL A 184 27.11 10.83 -1.54
N GLN A 185 27.77 10.75 -2.70
CA GLN A 185 29.16 11.20 -2.85
C GLN A 185 29.30 12.71 -2.65
N ALA A 186 28.29 13.49 -3.04
CA ALA A 186 28.21 14.94 -2.80
C ALA A 186 27.83 15.29 -1.34
N GLY A 187 27.52 14.30 -0.49
CA GLY A 187 27.11 14.52 0.90
C GLY A 187 25.69 15.07 1.06
N HIS A 188 24.89 15.06 -0.02
CA HIS A 188 23.52 15.56 -0.02
C HIS A 188 22.49 14.51 0.43
N ARG A 189 22.92 13.24 0.62
CA ARG A 189 22.05 12.12 0.98
C ARG A 189 22.75 11.12 1.89
N ASP A 190 22.02 10.54 2.85
CA ASP A 190 22.57 9.55 3.79
C ASP A 190 22.83 8.19 3.10
N PRO A 191 24.04 7.61 3.21
CA PRO A 191 24.40 6.31 2.62
C PRO A 191 23.49 5.14 3.04
N ARG A 192 22.78 5.25 4.16
CA ARG A 192 21.84 4.22 4.67
C ARG A 192 20.55 4.11 3.87
N SER A 193 20.28 5.07 2.97
CA SER A 193 19.09 5.10 2.09
C SER A 193 19.26 4.34 0.77
N LEU A 194 20.44 3.73 0.51
CA LEU A 194 20.73 2.99 -0.72
C LEU A 194 20.48 1.48 -0.57
N LEU A 195 19.72 0.89 -1.50
CA LEU A 195 19.84 -0.53 -1.85
C LEU A 195 21.23 -0.74 -2.48
N VAL A 196 22.14 -1.43 -1.77
CA VAL A 196 23.53 -1.60 -2.20
C VAL A 196 23.61 -2.44 -3.49
N VAL A 197 24.20 -1.87 -4.54
CA VAL A 197 24.69 -2.62 -5.70
C VAL A 197 26.03 -3.23 -5.31
N GLY A 198 26.07 -4.54 -5.07
CA GLY A 198 27.33 -5.27 -4.99
C GLY A 198 28.08 -5.15 -6.32
N LYS A 199 29.39 -4.89 -6.29
CA LYS A 199 30.24 -4.82 -7.49
C LYS A 199 30.17 -6.13 -8.27
N GLY A 200 29.57 -6.09 -9.47
CA GLY A 200 29.60 -7.16 -10.45
C GLY A 200 28.68 -6.85 -11.63
N ASP A 201 29.11 -7.16 -12.84
CA ASP A 201 28.27 -7.04 -14.04
C ASP A 201 26.99 -7.86 -13.87
N LEU A 202 25.86 -7.26 -14.25
CA LEU A 202 24.47 -7.63 -13.91
C LEU A 202 23.95 -8.97 -14.46
N LYS A 203 24.80 -9.97 -14.74
CA LYS A 203 24.36 -11.28 -15.25
C LYS A 203 24.27 -12.38 -14.19
N GLU A 204 24.90 -12.22 -13.02
CA GLU A 204 24.85 -13.24 -11.93
C GLU A 204 24.84 -12.61 -10.52
N ALA A 205 24.07 -11.52 -10.34
CA ALA A 205 24.03 -10.86 -9.04
C ALA A 205 23.28 -11.71 -7.99
N SER A 206 23.96 -12.05 -6.89
CA SER A 206 23.33 -12.52 -5.65
C SER A 206 23.04 -11.32 -4.75
N PHE A 207 21.89 -11.36 -4.07
CA PHE A 207 21.38 -10.27 -3.24
C PHE A 207 21.59 -10.62 -1.77
N THR A 208 22.16 -9.69 -0.98
CA THR A 208 22.21 -9.82 0.47
C THR A 208 21.72 -8.54 1.14
N LEU A 209 20.87 -8.71 2.16
CA LEU A 209 20.41 -7.62 3.02
C LEU A 209 21.59 -6.99 3.76
N ASN A 210 21.51 -5.67 3.97
CA ASN A 210 22.45 -4.95 4.83
C ASN A 210 22.39 -5.56 6.25
N PRO A 211 23.50 -6.02 6.83
CA PRO A 211 23.52 -6.67 8.15
C PRO A 211 23.12 -5.73 9.32
N LYS A 212 22.94 -4.44 9.05
CA LYS A 212 22.38 -3.46 10.01
C LYS A 212 20.94 -3.04 9.70
N SER A 213 20.28 -3.65 8.71
CA SER A 213 18.85 -3.43 8.50
C SER A 213 18.06 -4.10 9.62
N GLU A 214 17.05 -3.42 10.16
CA GLU A 214 16.17 -3.96 11.21
C GLU A 214 15.23 -5.07 10.69
N PHE A 215 15.32 -5.41 9.40
CA PHE A 215 14.55 -6.47 8.76
C PHE A 215 15.17 -7.85 9.05
N LYS A 216 14.50 -8.68 9.85
CA LYS A 216 14.85 -10.09 10.02
C LYS A 216 14.18 -10.93 8.94
N TRP A 217 14.97 -11.37 7.96
CA TRP A 217 14.59 -12.39 7.00
C TRP A 217 14.62 -13.78 7.65
N ASN A 218 13.46 -14.42 7.80
CA ASN A 218 13.35 -15.83 8.20
C ASN A 218 13.24 -16.68 6.92
N GLY A 219 14.41 -17.11 6.42
CA GLY A 219 14.55 -17.75 5.12
C GLY A 219 13.68 -18.99 4.89
N GLY A 220 13.07 -19.02 3.71
CA GLY A 220 12.55 -20.20 3.04
C GLY A 220 12.75 -19.97 1.53
N GLU A 221 13.39 -20.94 0.87
CA GLU A 221 13.97 -20.83 -0.48
C GLU A 221 12.93 -20.69 -1.62
N TRP A 222 13.44 -20.25 -2.77
CA TRP A 222 12.78 -19.78 -4.00
C TRP A 222 11.62 -20.61 -4.55
#